data_AF-A0A7K4MTI7-F1
#
_entry.id   AF-A0A7K4MTI7-F1
#
_cell.length_a   1.000
_cell.length_b   1.000
_cell.length_c   1.000
_cell.angle_alpha   90.00
_cell.angle_beta   90.00
_cell.angle_gamma   90.00
#
_symmetry.space_group_name_H-M   'P 1'
#
loop_
_entity.id
_entity.type
_entity.pdbx_description
1 polymer ?
#
loop_
_entity_poly.entity_id
_entity_poly.type
_entity_poly.pdbx_seq_one_letter_code
_entity_poly.pdbx_strand_id
1 'polypeptide(L)'
;MTVTLLLLSIGIISANTLSLEANGDGTWNVNFTSDADIGGFQFDVDDVTVNGASGGEAAANGFIISSSSTTVLGFSLSGTTIPAGSGTLVVVNVTGIPSGLSGIVMSDAVGNQLDFTYLPSEGDGPADFAFNSSILQAFYFFNLVLINDIEVDPNDWVGAFNGETCVGARKWDTSLCGNGICDVPVMGDDDSEVTVGYMNTGEFPTFKIYDASEDNYYIAVSSNEIPWEALSLNMSDSLNGYIWGCTDINACNYNADATMDDGNCLEIDCAGECGGDGLEEGFSCDGIPLEFAFNHSSLQAFYYIYEASDMAGNPLTAEDWVGAFNGDMCVGSRQWDTSLCNNGICDVPAMGDDGYDYSEGYLLPGDLPSFKIYDYSEGDYFDAYPSENYPYENAGIFNINELVLDLSYSIPLSQYNNLMSFNVLPEDVTVGNVMLDIQENIV
;
A
#
# COMPACT_ATOMS: atom_id res chain seq x y z
N MET A 1 -43.53 35.58 19.93
CA MET A 1 -42.25 36.21 19.56
C MET A 1 -41.79 35.53 18.28
N THR A 2 -42.17 36.10 17.14
CA THR A 2 -41.78 35.64 15.80
C THR A 2 -40.35 36.09 15.56
N VAL A 3 -39.41 35.16 15.59
CA VAL A 3 -38.06 35.40 15.07
C VAL A 3 -38.18 35.27 13.55
N THR A 4 -38.26 36.42 12.90
CA THR A 4 -38.12 36.53 11.45
C THR A 4 -36.72 36.04 11.12
N LEU A 5 -36.63 34.84 10.51
CA LEU A 5 -35.42 34.33 9.90
C LEU A 5 -35.06 35.30 8.78
N LEU A 6 -34.08 36.16 9.04
CA LEU A 6 -33.48 37.00 8.03
C LEU A 6 -32.77 36.04 7.08
N LEU A 7 -33.42 35.74 5.95
CA LEU A 7 -32.75 35.17 4.78
C LEU A 7 -31.65 36.16 4.40
N LEU A 8 -30.44 35.93 4.90
CA LEU A 8 -29.26 36.37 4.18
C LEU A 8 -29.33 35.58 2.87
N SER A 9 -29.69 36.26 1.80
CA SER A 9 -29.47 35.76 0.45
C SER A 9 -27.97 35.61 0.28
N ILE A 10 -27.44 34.47 0.71
CA ILE A 10 -26.21 33.95 0.13
C ILE A 10 -26.66 33.58 -1.28
N GLY A 11 -26.49 34.53 -2.21
CA GLY A 11 -26.49 34.20 -3.62
C GLY A 11 -25.55 33.02 -3.76
N ILE A 12 -26.04 31.96 -4.37
CA ILE A 12 -25.23 30.83 -4.80
C ILE A 12 -24.25 31.48 -5.80
N ILE A 13 -23.05 31.82 -5.34
CA ILE A 13 -22.00 32.33 -6.21
C ILE A 13 -21.55 31.10 -7.00
N SER A 14 -21.97 31.02 -8.26
CA SER A 14 -21.09 30.37 -9.22
C SER A 14 -19.86 31.28 -9.23
N ALA A 15 -18.70 30.78 -8.82
CA ALA A 15 -17.51 31.62 -8.84
C ALA A 15 -17.24 31.94 -10.31
N ASN A 16 -17.28 33.21 -10.69
CA ASN A 16 -16.79 33.59 -12.00
C ASN A 16 -15.28 33.35 -12.00
N THR A 17 -14.74 32.70 -13.03
CA THR A 17 -13.34 32.31 -13.06
C THR A 17 -12.67 32.69 -14.36
N LEU A 18 -11.36 32.92 -14.28
CA LEU A 18 -10.47 32.97 -15.42
C LEU A 18 -9.42 31.87 -15.30
N SER A 19 -8.98 31.30 -16.41
CA SER A 19 -7.82 30.39 -16.45
C SER A 19 -7.01 30.62 -17.72
N LEU A 20 -5.76 30.15 -17.71
CA LEU A 20 -4.90 30.16 -18.90
C LEU A 20 -4.92 28.79 -19.59
N GLU A 21 -4.54 28.68 -20.85
CA GLU A 21 -4.34 27.39 -21.51
C GLU A 21 -3.34 27.59 -22.65
N ALA A 22 -2.26 26.79 -22.68
CA ALA A 22 -1.22 26.94 -23.67
C ALA A 22 -1.62 26.34 -25.03
N ASN A 23 -1.50 27.12 -26.12
CA ASN A 23 -1.75 26.62 -27.48
C ASN A 23 -0.53 25.97 -28.15
N GLY A 24 0.65 26.00 -27.49
CA GLY A 24 1.89 25.42 -28.00
C GLY A 24 2.61 26.25 -29.07
N ASP A 25 2.17 27.48 -29.35
CA ASP A 25 2.70 28.36 -30.40
C ASP A 25 3.12 29.75 -29.90
N GLY A 26 3.23 29.93 -28.58
CA GLY A 26 3.49 31.23 -27.94
C GLY A 26 2.22 32.07 -27.70
N THR A 27 1.05 31.49 -27.97
CA THR A 27 -0.24 32.05 -27.55
C THR A 27 -0.89 31.23 -26.43
N TRP A 28 -1.73 31.90 -25.66
CA TRP A 28 -2.47 31.34 -24.55
C TRP A 28 -3.94 31.75 -24.64
N ASN A 29 -4.85 30.81 -24.43
CA ASN A 29 -6.27 31.11 -24.27
C ASN A 29 -6.49 31.61 -22.84
N VAL A 30 -7.16 32.75 -22.71
CA VAL A 30 -7.75 33.17 -21.43
C VAL A 30 -9.17 32.65 -21.44
N ASN A 31 -9.42 31.57 -20.72
CA ASN A 31 -10.74 30.95 -20.60
C ASN A 31 -11.52 31.60 -19.46
N PHE A 32 -12.85 31.61 -19.56
CA PHE A 32 -13.74 32.14 -18.53
C PHE A 32 -14.89 31.18 -18.22
N THR A 33 -15.40 31.27 -17.01
CA THR A 33 -16.74 30.81 -16.62
C THR A 33 -17.43 31.95 -15.89
N SER A 34 -18.68 32.27 -16.26
CA SER A 34 -19.44 33.33 -15.60
C SER A 34 -20.95 33.06 -15.52
N ASP A 35 -21.58 33.45 -14.41
CA ASP A 35 -23.05 33.47 -14.27
C ASP A 35 -23.71 34.76 -14.77
N ALA A 36 -22.93 35.73 -15.21
CA ALA A 36 -23.41 37.03 -15.65
C ALA A 36 -22.82 37.44 -17.00
N ASP A 37 -23.57 38.26 -17.73
CA ASP A 37 -23.07 38.86 -18.97
C ASP A 37 -21.91 39.82 -18.66
N ILE A 38 -20.78 39.64 -19.36
CA ILE A 38 -19.58 40.47 -19.19
C ILE A 38 -19.68 41.67 -20.14
N GLY A 39 -19.70 42.88 -19.58
CA GLY A 39 -19.69 44.15 -20.31
C GLY A 39 -18.29 44.77 -20.51
N GLY A 40 -17.30 44.33 -19.75
CA GLY A 40 -15.92 44.82 -19.84
C GLY A 40 -14.96 43.97 -19.03
N PHE A 41 -13.68 43.94 -19.43
CA PHE A 41 -12.64 43.22 -18.71
C PHE A 41 -11.28 43.94 -18.76
N GLN A 42 -10.49 43.75 -17.71
CA GLN A 42 -9.07 44.06 -17.64
C GLN A 42 -8.38 43.00 -16.77
N PHE A 43 -7.18 42.60 -17.14
CA PHE A 43 -6.28 41.81 -16.30
C PHE A 43 -4.83 42.06 -16.73
N ASP A 44 -3.89 41.76 -15.83
CA ASP A 44 -2.46 41.68 -16.11
C ASP A 44 -2.08 40.22 -16.34
N VAL A 45 -1.12 39.98 -17.24
CA VAL A 45 -0.54 38.65 -17.47
C VAL A 45 0.82 38.61 -16.77
N ASP A 46 0.95 37.73 -15.78
CA ASP A 46 2.08 37.74 -14.85
C ASP A 46 3.33 37.10 -15.45
N ASP A 47 4.50 37.62 -15.07
CA ASP A 47 5.85 37.13 -15.40
C ASP A 47 6.21 37.02 -16.90
N VAL A 48 5.41 37.60 -17.79
CA VAL A 48 5.68 37.63 -19.24
C VAL A 48 5.53 39.01 -19.86
N THR A 49 5.99 39.13 -21.12
CA THR A 49 5.68 40.29 -21.96
C THR A 49 4.55 39.95 -22.92
N VAL A 50 3.44 40.69 -22.83
CA VAL A 50 2.32 40.62 -23.76
C VAL A 50 2.68 41.34 -25.07
N ASN A 51 2.61 40.62 -26.18
CA ASN A 51 2.87 41.15 -27.52
C ASN A 51 1.57 41.56 -28.24
N GLY A 52 0.43 41.03 -27.82
CA GLY A 52 -0.88 41.32 -28.38
C GLY A 52 -1.99 40.46 -27.76
N ALA A 53 -3.23 40.87 -27.93
CA ALA A 53 -4.41 40.11 -27.54
C ALA A 53 -5.50 40.22 -28.62
N SER A 54 -6.14 39.12 -28.98
CA SER A 54 -7.19 39.09 -30.01
C SER A 54 -8.04 37.81 -29.95
N GLY A 55 -9.13 37.75 -30.72
CA GLY A 55 -9.95 36.54 -30.82
C GLY A 55 -10.88 36.31 -29.62
N GLY A 56 -11.28 35.06 -29.44
CA GLY A 56 -12.23 34.64 -28.40
C GLY A 56 -13.63 35.23 -28.54
N GLU A 57 -14.41 35.06 -27.48
CA GLU A 57 -15.75 35.62 -27.33
C GLU A 57 -15.74 37.16 -27.35
N ALA A 58 -14.65 37.79 -26.89
CA ALA A 58 -14.49 39.23 -26.98
C ALA A 58 -14.55 39.73 -28.44
N ALA A 59 -13.77 39.14 -29.34
CA ALA A 59 -13.80 39.52 -30.75
C ALA A 59 -15.14 39.12 -31.42
N ALA A 60 -15.70 37.95 -31.08
CA ALA A 60 -16.97 37.48 -31.63
C ALA A 60 -18.15 38.42 -31.29
N ASN A 61 -18.14 39.00 -30.09
CA ASN A 61 -19.16 39.95 -29.61
C ASN A 61 -18.81 41.43 -29.87
N GLY A 62 -17.79 41.68 -30.70
CA GLY A 62 -17.44 43.01 -31.19
C GLY A 62 -16.74 43.92 -30.17
N PHE A 63 -16.08 43.35 -29.17
CA PHE A 63 -15.27 44.11 -28.22
C PHE A 63 -14.04 44.69 -28.92
N ILE A 64 -13.67 45.89 -28.49
CA ILE A 64 -12.37 46.48 -28.79
C ILE A 64 -11.39 45.94 -27.76
N ILE A 65 -10.40 45.20 -28.23
CA ILE A 65 -9.34 44.61 -27.43
C ILE A 65 -8.08 45.46 -27.59
N SER A 66 -7.45 45.83 -26.47
CA SER A 66 -6.19 46.56 -26.41
C SER A 66 -5.27 45.88 -25.41
N SER A 67 -3.97 45.86 -25.69
CA SER A 67 -2.96 45.33 -24.77
C SER A 67 -1.77 46.28 -24.66
N SER A 68 -1.18 46.36 -23.47
CA SER A 68 0.16 46.88 -23.23
C SER A 68 1.16 45.71 -23.18
N SER A 69 2.36 45.92 -22.63
CA SER A 69 3.32 44.84 -22.37
C SER A 69 2.91 43.92 -21.22
N THR A 70 1.89 44.27 -20.42
CA THR A 70 1.47 43.51 -19.24
C THR A 70 -0.05 43.37 -19.16
N THR A 71 -0.77 44.47 -19.44
CA THR A 71 -2.21 44.57 -19.24
C THR A 71 -2.98 44.29 -20.52
N VAL A 72 -4.03 43.49 -20.44
CA VAL A 72 -5.02 43.28 -21.50
C VAL A 72 -6.35 43.88 -21.05
N LEU A 73 -7.00 44.61 -21.96
CA LEU A 73 -8.27 45.29 -21.69
C LEU A 73 -9.22 45.11 -22.87
N GLY A 74 -10.48 44.81 -22.58
CA GLY A 74 -11.55 44.65 -23.56
C GLY A 74 -12.82 45.40 -23.15
N PHE A 75 -13.40 46.14 -24.09
CA PHE A 75 -14.63 46.90 -23.87
C PHE A 75 -15.46 47.05 -25.14
N SER A 76 -16.75 47.34 -25.01
CA SER A 76 -17.65 47.61 -26.13
C SER A 76 -18.13 49.07 -26.14
N LEU A 77 -17.92 49.79 -27.26
CA LEU A 77 -18.50 51.12 -27.46
C LEU A 77 -19.99 51.09 -27.86
N SER A 78 -20.46 49.94 -28.35
CA SER A 78 -21.85 49.70 -28.72
C SER A 78 -22.71 49.17 -27.58
N GLY A 79 -22.12 48.92 -26.40
CA GLY A 79 -22.81 48.33 -25.26
C GLY A 79 -23.19 46.86 -25.48
N THR A 80 -22.45 46.14 -26.32
CA THR A 80 -22.58 44.69 -26.45
C THR A 80 -21.92 44.00 -25.25
N THR A 81 -22.42 42.81 -24.91
CA THR A 81 -21.90 41.97 -23.84
C THR A 81 -21.42 40.64 -24.38
N ILE A 82 -20.54 39.98 -23.62
CA ILE A 82 -20.25 38.56 -23.77
C ILE A 82 -21.25 37.82 -22.87
N PRO A 83 -22.06 36.89 -23.41
CA PRO A 83 -23.07 36.19 -22.62
C PRO A 83 -22.49 35.40 -21.45
N ALA A 84 -23.26 35.26 -20.37
CA ALA A 84 -22.99 34.30 -19.30
C ALA A 84 -22.79 32.87 -19.87
N GLY A 85 -21.90 32.10 -19.26
CA GLY A 85 -21.49 30.78 -19.74
C GLY A 85 -19.98 30.56 -19.57
N SER A 86 -19.43 29.62 -20.33
CA SER A 86 -18.00 29.33 -20.37
C SER A 86 -17.44 29.33 -21.79
N GLY A 87 -16.15 29.62 -21.93
CA GLY A 87 -15.45 29.61 -23.21
C GLY A 87 -14.13 30.36 -23.17
N THR A 88 -13.54 30.63 -24.35
CA THR A 88 -12.33 31.45 -24.47
C THR A 88 -12.69 32.93 -24.56
N LEU A 89 -12.35 33.70 -23.52
CA LEU A 89 -12.59 35.14 -23.46
C LEU A 89 -11.80 35.87 -24.55
N VAL A 90 -10.48 35.63 -24.58
CA VAL A 90 -9.52 36.25 -25.50
C VAL A 90 -8.28 35.36 -25.61
N VAL A 91 -7.56 35.45 -26.73
CA VAL A 91 -6.26 34.79 -26.91
C VAL A 91 -5.14 35.82 -26.78
N VAL A 92 -4.18 35.57 -25.90
CA VAL A 92 -3.02 36.44 -25.67
C VAL A 92 -1.77 35.86 -26.31
N ASN A 93 -0.97 36.71 -26.97
CA ASN A 93 0.35 36.35 -27.48
C ASN A 93 1.40 36.91 -26.53
N VAL A 94 2.29 36.05 -26.04
CA VAL A 94 3.27 36.42 -25.00
C VAL A 94 4.67 35.94 -25.36
N THR A 95 5.68 36.58 -24.78
CA THR A 95 7.06 36.10 -24.76
C THR A 95 7.35 35.53 -23.38
N GLY A 96 7.45 34.20 -23.27
CA GLY A 96 7.68 33.47 -22.00
C GLY A 96 6.52 32.54 -21.66
N ILE A 97 6.52 32.03 -20.42
CA ILE A 97 5.45 31.22 -19.84
C ILE A 97 4.81 32.07 -18.73
N PRO A 98 3.54 32.49 -18.88
CA PRO A 98 2.83 33.22 -17.86
C PRO A 98 2.69 32.37 -16.60
N SER A 99 2.74 33.00 -15.43
CA SER A 99 2.54 32.33 -14.13
C SER A 99 1.12 32.50 -13.59
N GLY A 100 0.32 33.34 -14.24
CA GLY A 100 -1.06 33.59 -13.87
C GLY A 100 -1.63 34.88 -14.45
N LEU A 101 -2.82 35.22 -13.94
CA LEU A 101 -3.48 36.50 -14.20
C LEU A 101 -3.70 37.26 -12.88
N SER A 102 -3.30 38.52 -12.85
CA SER A 102 -3.51 39.43 -11.73
C SER A 102 -4.27 40.69 -12.16
N GLY A 103 -4.55 41.58 -11.21
CA GLY A 103 -5.21 42.87 -11.51
C GLY A 103 -6.58 42.73 -12.19
N ILE A 104 -7.29 41.61 -11.95
CA ILE A 104 -8.53 41.26 -12.65
C ILE A 104 -9.64 42.24 -12.26
N VAL A 105 -10.21 42.90 -13.27
CA VAL A 105 -11.36 43.79 -13.15
C VAL A 105 -12.35 43.40 -14.25
N MET A 106 -13.49 42.87 -13.84
CA MET A 106 -14.57 42.45 -14.74
C MET A 106 -15.82 43.27 -14.41
N SER A 107 -16.62 43.60 -15.41
CA SER A 107 -17.87 44.33 -15.20
C SER A 107 -19.04 43.72 -15.93
N ASP A 108 -20.25 43.94 -15.43
CA ASP A 108 -21.50 43.63 -16.13
C ASP A 108 -21.83 44.66 -17.23
N ALA A 109 -22.97 44.48 -17.89
CA ALA A 109 -23.48 45.34 -18.96
C ALA A 109 -23.66 46.83 -18.57
N VAL A 110 -23.84 47.12 -17.29
CA VAL A 110 -24.10 48.48 -16.78
C VAL A 110 -22.91 49.04 -15.98
N GLY A 111 -21.80 48.30 -15.91
CA GLY A 111 -20.54 48.72 -15.29
C GLY A 111 -20.43 48.39 -13.79
N ASN A 112 -21.27 47.51 -13.24
CA ASN A 112 -21.02 47.00 -11.89
C ASN A 112 -19.89 45.96 -11.94
N GLN A 113 -19.09 45.89 -10.88
CA GLN A 113 -18.01 44.91 -10.77
C GLN A 113 -18.57 43.48 -10.67
N LEU A 114 -17.99 42.57 -11.45
CA LEU A 114 -18.13 41.13 -11.31
C LEU A 114 -16.88 40.60 -10.62
N ASP A 115 -17.05 39.83 -9.56
CA ASP A 115 -15.93 39.20 -8.86
C ASP A 115 -15.50 37.95 -9.64
N PHE A 116 -14.28 37.98 -10.16
CA PHE A 116 -13.64 36.87 -10.86
C PHE A 116 -12.39 36.42 -10.12
N THR A 117 -12.18 35.11 -10.08
CA THR A 117 -11.00 34.48 -9.48
C THR A 117 -10.18 33.78 -10.55
N TYR A 118 -8.86 33.97 -10.52
CA TYR A 118 -7.96 33.18 -11.35
C TYR A 118 -7.88 31.74 -10.82
N LEU A 119 -8.17 30.76 -11.69
CA LEU A 119 -7.89 29.35 -11.46
C LEU A 119 -6.67 28.97 -12.29
N PRO A 120 -5.56 28.56 -11.66
CA PRO A 120 -4.42 28.03 -12.39
C PRO A 120 -4.87 26.79 -13.15
N SER A 121 -4.53 26.73 -14.43
CA SER A 121 -4.74 25.55 -15.26
C SER A 121 -3.46 24.72 -15.33
N GLU A 122 -3.50 23.66 -16.13
CA GLU A 122 -2.33 22.94 -16.63
C GLU A 122 -1.21 23.92 -17.07
N GLY A 123 -0.23 24.17 -16.18
CA GLY A 123 1.00 24.91 -16.49
C GLY A 123 1.45 26.01 -15.51
N ASP A 124 0.60 26.51 -14.61
CA ASP A 124 0.99 27.61 -13.69
C ASP A 124 1.54 27.12 -12.34
N GLY A 125 1.37 25.83 -12.06
CA GLY A 125 1.82 25.18 -10.85
C GLY A 125 2.64 23.92 -11.16
N PRO A 126 2.88 23.08 -10.14
CA PRO A 126 3.52 21.78 -10.34
C PRO A 126 2.75 20.97 -11.37
N ALA A 127 3.44 20.26 -12.26
CA ALA A 127 2.80 19.52 -13.34
C ALA A 127 1.77 18.49 -12.82
N ASP A 128 2.02 17.92 -11.65
CA ASP A 128 1.14 16.94 -11.00
C ASP A 128 -0.16 17.55 -10.42
N PHE A 129 -0.24 18.89 -10.36
CA PHE A 129 -1.38 19.63 -9.80
C PHE A 129 -2.27 20.24 -10.90
N ALA A 130 -2.06 19.80 -12.13
CA ALA A 130 -2.81 20.25 -13.28
C ALA A 130 -4.21 19.61 -13.31
N PHE A 131 -5.24 20.42 -13.58
CA PHE A 131 -6.64 19.97 -13.63
C PHE A 131 -7.47 20.84 -14.58
N ASN A 132 -8.52 20.25 -15.16
CA ASN A 132 -9.58 20.95 -15.89
C ASN A 132 -10.67 21.45 -14.94
N SER A 133 -11.25 22.61 -15.24
CA SER A 133 -12.41 23.13 -14.50
C SER A 133 -13.68 22.34 -14.82
N SER A 134 -14.47 22.04 -13.79
CA SER A 134 -15.81 21.42 -13.90
C SER A 134 -16.90 22.43 -13.57
N ILE A 135 -18.11 22.25 -14.12
CA ILE A 135 -19.29 23.00 -13.66
C ILE A 135 -19.77 22.56 -12.26
N LEU A 136 -19.27 21.44 -11.75
CA LEU A 136 -19.49 20.97 -10.38
C LEU A 136 -18.22 21.21 -9.56
N GLN A 137 -18.32 21.99 -8.51
CA GLN A 137 -17.17 22.35 -7.68
C GLN A 137 -17.57 22.49 -6.21
N ALA A 138 -16.64 22.18 -5.31
CA ALA A 138 -16.72 22.44 -3.88
C ALA A 138 -15.48 23.24 -3.45
N PHE A 139 -15.55 23.90 -2.29
CA PHE A 139 -14.44 24.70 -1.78
C PHE A 139 -14.05 24.26 -0.38
N TYR A 140 -12.77 23.91 -0.21
CA TYR A 140 -12.21 23.44 1.07
C TYR A 140 -11.30 24.50 1.66
N PHE A 141 -11.76 25.16 2.71
CA PHE A 141 -11.03 26.21 3.42
C PHE A 141 -10.18 25.60 4.53
N PHE A 142 -8.93 26.05 4.62
CA PHE A 142 -8.02 25.67 5.69
C PHE A 142 -7.55 26.92 6.43
N ASN A 143 -7.65 26.94 7.76
CA ASN A 143 -7.13 28.07 8.53
C ASN A 143 -5.60 28.08 8.55
N LEU A 144 -4.97 26.89 8.55
CA LEU A 144 -3.52 26.72 8.55
C LEU A 144 -3.13 25.60 7.59
N VAL A 145 -2.11 25.83 6.76
CA VAL A 145 -1.44 24.79 5.98
C VAL A 145 0.00 24.71 6.46
N LEU A 146 0.41 23.52 6.87
CA LEU A 146 1.65 23.27 7.56
C LEU A 146 2.43 22.15 6.86
N ILE A 147 3.75 22.20 6.91
CA ILE A 147 4.64 21.06 6.68
C ILE A 147 5.40 20.84 7.99
N ASN A 148 5.28 19.65 8.59
CA ASN A 148 5.90 19.34 9.87
C ASN A 148 5.65 20.42 10.95
N ASP A 149 4.40 20.88 11.05
CA ASP A 149 3.94 21.93 11.98
C ASP A 149 4.49 23.36 11.74
N ILE A 150 5.12 23.61 10.59
CA ILE A 150 5.59 24.93 10.17
C ILE A 150 4.71 25.44 9.03
N GLU A 151 4.24 26.70 9.12
CA GLU A 151 3.46 27.32 8.03
C GLU A 151 4.25 27.33 6.72
N VAL A 152 3.56 26.95 5.65
CA VAL A 152 4.11 26.90 4.29
C VAL A 152 4.40 28.31 3.74
N ASP A 153 5.35 28.39 2.80
CA ASP A 153 5.70 29.64 2.15
C ASP A 153 4.66 30.05 1.09
N PRO A 154 4.50 31.36 0.79
CA PRO A 154 3.53 31.83 -0.21
C PRO A 154 3.76 31.31 -1.63
N ASN A 155 4.89 30.67 -1.89
CA ASN A 155 5.18 30.04 -3.19
C ASN A 155 4.74 28.58 -3.28
N ASP A 156 4.35 27.98 -2.17
CA ASP A 156 3.93 26.59 -2.09
C ASP A 156 2.51 26.40 -2.62
N TRP A 157 2.15 25.15 -2.88
CA TRP A 157 0.87 24.79 -3.47
C TRP A 157 0.15 23.73 -2.67
N VAL A 158 -1.18 23.79 -2.68
CA VAL A 158 -2.04 22.72 -2.18
C VAL A 158 -2.82 22.15 -3.35
N GLY A 159 -2.73 20.85 -3.55
CA GLY A 159 -3.49 20.08 -4.54
C GLY A 159 -4.50 19.17 -3.85
N ALA A 160 -5.66 19.01 -4.46
CA ALA A 160 -6.72 18.08 -4.09
C ALA A 160 -6.82 16.96 -5.12
N PHE A 161 -7.05 15.73 -4.66
CA PHE A 161 -6.96 14.53 -5.48
C PHE A 161 -8.10 13.55 -5.22
N ASN A 162 -8.60 12.93 -6.29
CA ASN A 162 -9.38 11.70 -6.25
C ASN A 162 -8.49 10.53 -6.70
N GLY A 163 -7.98 9.76 -5.74
CA GLY A 163 -6.93 8.77 -6.01
C GLY A 163 -5.67 9.43 -6.56
N GLU A 164 -5.32 9.14 -7.82
CA GLU A 164 -4.16 9.74 -8.51
C GLU A 164 -4.52 10.99 -9.33
N THR A 165 -5.81 11.25 -9.56
CA THR A 165 -6.27 12.37 -10.40
C THR A 165 -6.29 13.65 -9.61
N CYS A 166 -5.56 14.69 -10.06
CA CYS A 166 -5.72 16.02 -9.50
C CYS A 166 -7.08 16.58 -9.92
N VAL A 167 -7.88 16.99 -8.94
CA VAL A 167 -9.22 17.54 -9.13
C VAL A 167 -9.30 19.01 -8.73
N GLY A 168 -8.16 19.63 -8.44
CA GLY A 168 -8.11 21.01 -8.00
C GLY A 168 -6.80 21.36 -7.32
N ALA A 169 -6.38 22.61 -7.43
CA ALA A 169 -5.18 23.09 -6.79
C ALA A 169 -5.25 24.59 -6.55
N ARG A 170 -4.44 25.07 -5.60
CA ARG A 170 -4.25 26.49 -5.32
C ARG A 170 -2.82 26.76 -4.83
N LYS A 171 -2.22 27.84 -5.33
CA LYS A 171 -1.02 28.45 -4.74
C LYS A 171 -1.34 29.06 -3.38
N TRP A 172 -0.60 28.68 -2.35
CA TRP A 172 -0.91 29.02 -0.97
C TRP A 172 -0.36 30.39 -0.53
N ASP A 173 -0.72 31.43 -1.26
CA ASP A 173 -0.42 32.83 -0.88
C ASP A 173 -1.64 33.45 -0.18
N THR A 174 -1.62 33.41 1.16
CA THR A 174 -2.72 33.96 1.98
C THR A 174 -2.92 35.46 1.82
N SER A 175 -1.93 36.20 1.31
CA SER A 175 -2.07 37.63 1.03
C SER A 175 -3.02 37.93 -0.12
N LEU A 176 -3.24 36.96 -1.01
CA LEU A 176 -4.15 37.04 -2.14
C LEU A 176 -5.56 36.55 -1.79
N CYS A 177 -5.76 36.03 -0.57
CA CYS A 177 -7.02 35.44 -0.12
C CYS A 177 -7.83 36.40 0.76
N GLY A 178 -9.16 36.35 0.64
CA GLY A 178 -10.07 37.21 1.39
C GLY A 178 -9.95 36.98 2.90
N ASN A 179 -9.51 38.00 3.65
CA ASN A 179 -9.21 37.92 5.09
C ASN A 179 -8.12 36.89 5.48
N GLY A 180 -7.23 36.53 4.55
CA GLY A 180 -6.14 35.59 4.82
C GLY A 180 -6.54 34.12 4.85
N ILE A 181 -7.78 33.78 4.48
CA ILE A 181 -8.27 32.40 4.44
C ILE A 181 -8.40 31.98 2.97
N CYS A 182 -7.56 31.03 2.56
CA CYS A 182 -7.63 30.45 1.24
C CYS A 182 -8.51 29.19 1.23
N ASP A 183 -9.12 28.92 0.07
CA ASP A 183 -9.80 27.66 -0.24
C ASP A 183 -8.98 26.81 -1.20
N VAL A 184 -9.19 25.51 -1.24
CA VAL A 184 -8.78 24.68 -2.38
C VAL A 184 -10.07 24.36 -3.14
N PRO A 185 -10.19 24.78 -4.41
CA PRO A 185 -11.31 24.35 -5.23
C PRO A 185 -11.16 22.85 -5.50
N VAL A 186 -12.24 22.09 -5.40
CA VAL A 186 -12.26 20.65 -5.63
C VAL A 186 -13.38 20.34 -6.61
N MET A 187 -13.00 19.92 -7.81
CA MET A 187 -13.89 19.68 -8.94
C MET A 187 -14.55 18.31 -8.87
N GLY A 188 -15.81 18.24 -9.30
CA GLY A 188 -16.57 17.01 -9.44
C GLY A 188 -16.73 16.56 -10.88
N ASP A 189 -17.13 15.31 -11.08
CA ASP A 189 -17.41 14.79 -12.42
C ASP A 189 -18.73 15.38 -12.95
N ASP A 190 -18.67 16.16 -14.04
CA ASP A 190 -19.82 16.82 -14.66
C ASP A 190 -20.35 16.10 -15.92
N ASP A 191 -20.04 14.81 -16.05
CA ASP A 191 -20.35 13.96 -17.20
C ASP A 191 -19.61 14.35 -18.50
N SER A 192 -18.62 15.25 -18.44
CA SER A 192 -17.77 15.57 -19.58
C SER A 192 -16.59 14.60 -19.72
N GLU A 193 -16.03 14.49 -20.94
CA GLU A 193 -14.88 13.61 -21.19
C GLU A 193 -13.60 14.05 -20.45
N VAL A 194 -13.54 15.29 -19.97
CA VAL A 194 -12.37 15.88 -19.30
C VAL A 194 -12.44 15.83 -17.78
N THR A 195 -13.59 15.48 -17.20
CA THR A 195 -13.80 15.32 -15.76
C THR A 195 -13.88 13.86 -15.32
N VAL A 196 -13.61 12.91 -16.22
CA VAL A 196 -13.59 11.48 -15.90
C VAL A 196 -12.59 11.22 -14.78
N GLY A 197 -13.06 10.65 -13.67
CA GLY A 197 -12.25 10.37 -12.49
C GLY A 197 -12.23 11.50 -11.45
N TYR A 198 -13.00 12.57 -11.67
CA TYR A 198 -13.20 13.62 -10.67
C TYR A 198 -14.14 13.15 -9.55
N MET A 199 -14.35 14.02 -8.54
CA MET A 199 -15.12 13.67 -7.36
C MET A 199 -16.59 13.35 -7.68
N ASN A 200 -17.10 12.26 -7.11
CA ASN A 200 -18.53 11.99 -6.99
C ASN A 200 -19.04 12.40 -5.60
N THR A 201 -20.33 12.69 -5.50
CA THR A 201 -20.95 13.02 -4.21
C THR A 201 -20.73 11.90 -3.18
N GLY A 202 -20.17 12.25 -2.03
CA GLY A 202 -19.86 11.33 -0.94
C GLY A 202 -18.42 10.81 -0.92
N GLU A 203 -17.63 11.03 -1.97
CA GLU A 203 -16.21 10.69 -2.00
C GLU A 203 -15.38 11.69 -1.18
N PHE A 204 -14.21 11.28 -0.71
CA PHE A 204 -13.36 12.11 0.14
C PHE A 204 -12.13 12.57 -0.65
N PRO A 205 -11.91 13.89 -0.81
CA PRO A 205 -10.69 14.35 -1.46
C PRO A 205 -9.50 14.08 -0.54
N THR A 206 -8.39 13.67 -1.15
CA THR A 206 -7.08 13.64 -0.50
C THR A 206 -6.31 14.89 -0.90
N PHE A 207 -5.33 15.29 -0.10
CA PHE A 207 -4.58 16.52 -0.34
C PHE A 207 -3.08 16.25 -0.38
N LYS A 208 -2.38 17.04 -1.20
CA LYS A 208 -0.92 17.11 -1.21
C LYS A 208 -0.48 18.55 -1.11
N ILE A 209 0.65 18.78 -0.47
CA ILE A 209 1.33 20.07 -0.45
C ILE A 209 2.59 19.92 -1.30
N TYR A 210 2.84 20.88 -2.18
CA TYR A 210 4.11 21.00 -2.90
C TYR A 210 4.90 22.17 -2.33
N ASP A 211 6.08 21.87 -1.80
CA ASP A 211 7.06 22.86 -1.34
C ASP A 211 7.89 23.31 -2.53
N ALA A 212 7.69 24.56 -2.96
CA ALA A 212 8.34 25.11 -4.14
C ALA A 212 9.82 25.44 -3.90
N SER A 213 10.23 25.60 -2.64
CA SER A 213 11.62 25.90 -2.28
C SER A 213 12.50 24.66 -2.30
N GLU A 214 11.93 23.50 -1.99
CA GLU A 214 12.61 22.21 -1.91
C GLU A 214 12.34 21.30 -3.11
N ASP A 215 11.39 21.63 -3.99
CA ASP A 215 10.93 20.79 -5.12
C ASP A 215 10.45 19.40 -4.63
N ASN A 216 9.67 19.40 -3.54
CA ASN A 216 9.22 18.20 -2.85
C ASN A 216 7.70 18.19 -2.64
N TYR A 217 7.12 17.00 -2.59
CA TYR A 217 5.70 16.78 -2.32
C TYR A 217 5.48 16.10 -0.98
N TYR A 218 4.47 16.55 -0.26
CA TYR A 218 4.05 16.02 1.03
C TYR A 218 2.61 15.56 0.94
N ILE A 219 2.32 14.34 1.39
CA ILE A 219 0.94 13.89 1.55
C ILE A 219 0.37 14.62 2.77
N ALA A 220 -0.75 15.30 2.57
CA ALA A 220 -1.29 16.19 3.56
C ALA A 220 -2.58 15.66 4.18
N VAL A 221 -2.67 15.72 5.51
CA VAL A 221 -3.81 15.24 6.29
C VAL A 221 -4.59 16.45 6.79
N SER A 222 -5.87 16.51 6.42
CA SER A 222 -6.82 17.51 6.93
C SER A 222 -7.22 17.18 8.36
N SER A 223 -7.40 18.19 9.21
CA SER A 223 -7.82 17.98 10.60
C SER A 223 -9.21 17.36 10.74
N ASN A 224 -10.04 17.47 9.70
CA ASN A 224 -11.33 16.79 9.58
C ASN A 224 -11.49 16.21 8.17
N GLU A 225 -12.12 15.04 8.06
CA GLU A 225 -12.49 14.44 6.78
C GLU A 225 -13.91 14.84 6.41
N ILE A 226 -14.07 15.54 5.29
CA ILE A 226 -15.36 16.04 4.83
C ILE A 226 -15.61 15.51 3.41
N PRO A 227 -16.69 14.74 3.19
CA PRO A 227 -16.99 14.21 1.87
C PRO A 227 -17.38 15.35 0.92
N TRP A 228 -17.08 15.14 -0.36
CA TRP A 228 -17.36 16.09 -1.42
C TRP A 228 -18.86 16.11 -1.74
N GLU A 229 -19.39 17.31 -1.88
CA GLU A 229 -20.73 17.59 -2.38
C GLU A 229 -20.67 18.86 -3.23
N ALA A 230 -21.35 18.87 -4.38
CA ALA A 230 -21.34 20.02 -5.28
C ALA A 230 -21.83 21.29 -4.55
N LEU A 231 -21.10 22.38 -4.75
CA LEU A 231 -21.31 23.72 -4.17
C LEU A 231 -21.15 23.79 -2.65
N SER A 232 -20.58 22.76 -2.01
CA SER A 232 -20.29 22.79 -0.58
C SER A 232 -19.13 23.74 -0.24
N LEU A 233 -19.23 24.36 0.94
CA LEU A 233 -18.18 25.16 1.56
C LEU A 233 -17.72 24.41 2.83
N ASN A 234 -16.57 23.77 2.73
CA ASN A 234 -16.04 22.88 3.76
C ASN A 234 -14.92 23.58 4.50
N MET A 235 -14.92 23.52 5.82
CA MET A 235 -13.92 24.22 6.64
C MET A 235 -13.20 23.23 7.54
N SER A 236 -11.88 23.26 7.46
CA SER A 236 -10.97 22.49 8.30
C SER A 236 -10.03 23.44 9.04
N ASP A 237 -9.68 23.07 10.27
CA ASP A 237 -8.78 23.88 11.09
C ASP A 237 -7.36 23.89 10.53
N SER A 238 -6.88 22.75 10.03
CA SER A 238 -5.55 22.66 9.46
C SER A 238 -5.44 21.58 8.39
N LEU A 239 -4.40 21.72 7.57
CA LEU A 239 -3.90 20.72 6.65
C LEU A 239 -2.40 20.59 6.87
N ASN A 240 -1.93 19.39 7.24
CA ASN A 240 -0.51 19.19 7.61
C ASN A 240 0.14 18.14 6.70
N GLY A 241 1.22 18.53 6.05
CA GLY A 241 2.06 17.69 5.19
C GLY A 241 3.04 16.86 6.02
N TYR A 242 3.05 15.56 5.75
CA TYR A 242 3.95 14.60 6.38
C TYR A 242 4.74 13.83 5.34
N ILE A 243 5.92 13.35 5.74
CA ILE A 243 6.69 12.36 4.98
C ILE A 243 6.31 10.99 5.55
N TRP A 244 5.66 10.17 4.74
CA TRP A 244 5.26 8.83 5.13
C TRP A 244 6.38 7.83 4.85
N GLY A 245 6.58 6.90 5.78
CA GLY A 245 7.51 5.79 5.63
C GLY A 245 7.75 5.11 6.97
N CYS A 246 8.48 4.00 6.95
CA CYS A 246 8.76 3.27 8.18
C CYS A 246 9.59 4.13 9.15
N THR A 247 9.07 4.31 10.38
CA THR A 247 9.73 5.09 11.44
C THR A 247 10.49 4.23 12.46
N ASP A 248 10.40 2.90 12.37
CA ASP A 248 11.16 1.99 13.23
C ASP A 248 12.62 1.91 12.77
N ILE A 249 13.54 2.39 13.62
CA ILE A 249 14.98 2.38 13.35
C ILE A 249 15.58 0.98 13.18
N ASN A 250 14.90 -0.07 13.66
CA ASN A 250 15.34 -1.46 13.53
C ASN A 250 14.82 -2.13 12.25
N ALA A 251 13.81 -1.55 11.60
CA ALA A 251 13.27 -2.09 10.36
C ALA A 251 14.28 -1.91 9.20
N CYS A 252 14.31 -2.87 8.29
CA CYS A 252 15.24 -2.86 7.16
C CYS A 252 14.91 -1.81 6.10
N ASN A 253 13.68 -1.30 6.09
CA ASN A 253 13.22 -0.20 5.24
C ASN A 253 12.98 1.11 6.01
N TYR A 254 13.63 1.29 7.16
CA TYR A 254 13.59 2.54 7.92
C TYR A 254 13.88 3.76 7.03
N ASN A 255 12.99 4.76 7.08
CA ASN A 255 13.15 6.02 6.40
C ASN A 255 13.44 7.13 7.43
N ALA A 256 14.67 7.66 7.41
CA ALA A 256 15.10 8.70 8.34
C ALA A 256 14.38 10.04 8.16
N ASP A 257 13.79 10.27 6.99
CA ASP A 257 13.05 11.48 6.68
C ASP A 257 11.55 11.34 7.00
N ALA A 258 11.07 10.13 7.30
CA ALA A 258 9.66 9.90 7.62
C ALA A 258 9.26 10.59 8.93
N THR A 259 8.22 11.42 8.86
CA THR A 259 7.61 12.10 9.99
C THR A 259 6.31 11.42 10.47
N MET A 260 5.79 10.47 9.68
CA MET A 260 4.66 9.62 10.02
C MET A 260 4.88 8.19 9.53
N ASP A 261 4.53 7.21 10.36
CA ASP A 261 4.62 5.79 10.02
C ASP A 261 3.55 5.38 9.00
N ASP A 262 3.96 4.78 7.90
CA ASP A 262 3.06 4.26 6.86
C ASP A 262 2.56 2.83 7.15
N GLY A 263 3.03 2.22 8.24
CA GLY A 263 2.63 0.88 8.68
C GLY A 263 3.27 -0.24 7.86
N ASN A 264 4.24 0.06 6.99
CA ASN A 264 4.90 -0.90 6.12
C ASN A 264 6.34 -1.21 6.58
N CYS A 265 6.67 -1.06 7.86
CA CYS A 265 7.97 -1.47 8.38
C CYS A 265 8.22 -2.97 8.13
N LEU A 266 9.37 -3.28 7.54
CA LEU A 266 9.79 -4.63 7.17
C LEU A 266 10.96 -5.10 8.04
N GLU A 267 10.99 -6.40 8.28
CA GLU A 267 12.09 -7.07 8.96
C GLU A 267 13.00 -7.77 7.94
N ILE A 268 14.26 -8.00 8.32
CA ILE A 268 15.16 -8.86 7.55
C ILE A 268 14.74 -10.31 7.77
N ASP A 269 14.49 -11.04 6.69
CA ASP A 269 14.16 -12.47 6.77
C ASP A 269 15.40 -13.34 7.01
N CYS A 270 15.19 -14.67 7.10
CA CYS A 270 16.29 -15.63 7.29
C CYS A 270 17.29 -15.66 6.12
N ALA A 271 16.92 -15.22 4.92
CA ALA A 271 17.78 -15.15 3.75
C ALA A 271 18.61 -13.85 3.72
N GLY A 272 18.38 -12.93 4.66
CA GLY A 272 19.01 -11.61 4.68
C GLY A 272 18.31 -10.58 3.80
N GLU A 273 17.11 -10.89 3.30
CA GLU A 273 16.33 -10.04 2.41
C GLU A 273 15.28 -9.25 3.20
N CYS A 274 15.14 -7.96 2.86
CA CYS A 274 14.21 -7.07 3.55
C CYS A 274 12.76 -7.35 3.10
N GLY A 275 11.90 -7.79 4.03
CA GLY A 275 10.52 -8.18 3.73
C GLY A 275 10.43 -9.40 2.80
N GLY A 276 11.47 -10.24 2.79
CA GLY A 276 11.45 -11.49 2.04
C GLY A 276 10.48 -12.50 2.63
N ASP A 277 10.13 -13.50 1.83
CA ASP A 277 9.25 -14.61 2.18
C ASP A 277 9.94 -15.69 3.04
N GLY A 278 11.23 -15.52 3.36
CA GLY A 278 12.01 -16.45 4.15
C GLY A 278 12.38 -17.73 3.39
N LEU A 279 12.61 -18.80 4.16
CA LEU A 279 12.66 -20.17 3.64
C LEU A 279 11.25 -20.80 3.69
N GLU A 280 11.04 -21.88 2.94
CA GLU A 280 9.79 -22.63 2.81
C GLU A 280 9.03 -22.78 4.15
N GLU A 281 7.70 -22.58 4.13
CA GLU A 281 6.84 -22.67 5.32
C GLU A 281 7.07 -24.03 6.03
N GLY A 282 7.43 -24.01 7.31
CA GLY A 282 7.73 -25.22 8.07
C GLY A 282 9.22 -25.45 8.41
N PHE A 283 10.13 -24.55 7.99
CA PHE A 283 11.56 -24.66 8.28
C PHE A 283 12.12 -23.49 9.12
N SER A 284 13.20 -23.74 9.85
CA SER A 284 13.99 -22.72 10.55
C SER A 284 14.93 -22.00 9.57
N CYS A 285 15.52 -20.89 10.03
CA CYS A 285 16.52 -20.14 9.23
C CYS A 285 17.76 -20.97 8.84
N ASP A 286 18.03 -22.09 9.52
CA ASP A 286 19.13 -23.00 9.22
C ASP A 286 18.71 -24.14 8.26
N GLY A 287 17.50 -24.09 7.71
CA GLY A 287 16.94 -25.14 6.84
C GLY A 287 16.54 -26.41 7.60
N ILE A 288 16.31 -26.32 8.91
CA ILE A 288 15.89 -27.44 9.76
C ILE A 288 14.36 -27.43 9.82
N PRO A 289 13.66 -28.56 9.63
CA PRO A 289 12.22 -28.63 9.87
C PRO A 289 11.88 -28.11 11.27
N LEU A 290 10.85 -27.28 11.42
CA LEU A 290 10.57 -26.58 12.68
C LEU A 290 10.34 -27.55 13.86
N GLU A 291 9.70 -28.70 13.62
CA GLU A 291 9.53 -29.77 14.64
C GLU A 291 10.86 -30.43 15.05
N PHE A 292 11.92 -30.24 14.26
CA PHE A 292 13.23 -30.86 14.45
C PHE A 292 14.28 -29.83 14.92
N ALA A 293 13.91 -28.56 15.10
CA ALA A 293 14.77 -27.54 15.68
C ALA A 293 14.95 -27.75 17.19
N PHE A 294 16.19 -27.63 17.69
CA PHE A 294 16.53 -27.81 19.09
C PHE A 294 17.71 -26.92 19.50
N ASN A 295 17.86 -26.64 20.80
CA ASN A 295 18.99 -25.93 21.36
C ASN A 295 20.09 -26.91 21.77
N HIS A 296 21.36 -26.51 21.61
CA HIS A 296 22.47 -27.32 22.07
C HIS A 296 22.68 -27.19 23.58
N SER A 297 22.52 -28.30 24.29
CA SER A 297 22.86 -28.43 25.71
C SER A 297 24.34 -28.78 25.90
N SER A 298 24.86 -28.44 27.08
CA SER A 298 26.18 -28.90 27.53
C SER A 298 26.21 -30.39 27.90
N LEU A 299 25.04 -31.04 28.03
CA LEU A 299 24.88 -32.47 28.21
C LEU A 299 24.32 -33.09 26.93
N GLN A 300 25.01 -34.07 26.36
CA GLN A 300 24.64 -34.66 25.08
C GLN A 300 25.03 -36.14 24.99
N ALA A 301 24.26 -36.91 24.23
CA ALA A 301 24.53 -38.29 23.83
C ALA A 301 24.40 -38.43 22.31
N PHE A 302 24.98 -39.48 21.75
CA PHE A 302 24.94 -39.75 20.31
C PHE A 302 24.45 -41.17 20.03
N TYR A 303 23.40 -41.27 19.20
CA TYR A 303 22.80 -42.52 18.77
C TYR A 303 23.19 -42.77 17.31
N TYR A 304 24.14 -43.68 17.09
CA TYR A 304 24.59 -44.09 15.77
C TYR A 304 23.59 -45.08 15.18
N ILE A 305 22.93 -44.70 14.11
CA ILE A 305 21.87 -45.46 13.47
C ILE A 305 22.40 -46.00 12.15
N TYR A 306 22.36 -47.31 11.96
CA TYR A 306 22.95 -47.97 10.79
C TYR A 306 22.00 -47.97 9.59
N GLU A 307 20.71 -48.21 9.82
CA GLU A 307 19.68 -48.27 8.78
C GLU A 307 18.41 -47.53 9.23
N ALA A 308 17.81 -46.75 8.33
CA ALA A 308 16.53 -46.07 8.52
C ALA A 308 15.81 -46.03 7.16
N SER A 309 14.50 -46.25 7.18
CA SER A 309 13.68 -46.33 5.96
C SER A 309 12.42 -45.47 6.07
N ASP A 310 11.89 -45.07 4.92
CA ASP A 310 10.61 -44.39 4.75
C ASP A 310 9.40 -45.32 5.00
N MET A 311 8.18 -44.78 4.88
CA MET A 311 6.93 -45.54 5.03
C MET A 311 6.73 -46.65 3.99
N ALA A 312 7.39 -46.57 2.84
CA ALA A 312 7.38 -47.58 1.80
C ALA A 312 8.49 -48.65 1.98
N GLY A 313 9.37 -48.48 2.98
CA GLY A 313 10.51 -49.35 3.26
C GLY A 313 11.73 -49.08 2.38
N ASN A 314 11.80 -47.93 1.71
CA ASN A 314 13.02 -47.52 1.00
C ASN A 314 13.98 -46.80 1.96
N PRO A 315 15.30 -46.89 1.74
CA PRO A 315 16.26 -46.11 2.51
C PRO A 315 16.00 -44.61 2.39
N LEU A 316 16.11 -43.88 3.50
CA LEU A 316 16.03 -42.43 3.52
C LEU A 316 17.09 -41.79 2.61
N THR A 317 16.74 -40.63 2.07
CA THR A 317 17.55 -39.78 1.18
C THR A 317 18.29 -38.69 1.97
N ALA A 318 19.15 -37.95 1.27
CA ALA A 318 19.91 -36.84 1.87
C ALA A 318 19.06 -35.61 2.24
N GLU A 319 17.80 -35.56 1.79
CA GLU A 319 16.88 -34.46 2.09
C GLU A 319 16.05 -34.74 3.36
N ASP A 320 15.97 -36.01 3.79
CA ASP A 320 15.18 -36.44 4.94
C ASP A 320 15.86 -36.12 6.27
N TRP A 321 15.08 -36.13 7.36
CA TRP A 321 15.57 -35.84 8.70
C TRP A 321 15.20 -36.93 9.70
N VAL A 322 16.10 -37.17 10.65
CA VAL A 322 15.84 -38.03 11.81
C VAL A 322 16.02 -37.21 13.08
N GLY A 323 15.00 -37.21 13.94
CA GLY A 323 14.96 -36.47 15.19
C GLY A 323 14.81 -37.39 16.39
N ALA A 324 15.42 -37.02 17.50
CA ALA A 324 15.25 -37.61 18.82
C ALA A 324 14.37 -36.69 19.69
N PHE A 325 13.41 -37.27 20.40
CA PHE A 325 12.36 -36.56 21.11
C PHE A 325 12.19 -37.06 22.53
N ASN A 326 11.90 -36.13 23.45
CA ASN A 326 11.38 -36.41 24.79
C ASN A 326 9.91 -35.96 24.85
N GLY A 327 8.97 -36.90 24.70
CA GLY A 327 7.58 -36.57 24.45
C GLY A 327 7.43 -35.85 23.10
N ASP A 328 6.84 -34.66 23.10
CA ASP A 328 6.68 -33.84 21.88
C ASP A 328 7.88 -32.90 21.64
N MET A 329 8.84 -32.83 22.55
CA MET A 329 9.96 -31.91 22.47
C MET A 329 11.12 -32.54 21.69
N CYS A 330 11.53 -31.92 20.59
CA CYS A 330 12.77 -32.27 19.91
C CYS A 330 13.96 -31.94 20.81
N VAL A 331 14.76 -32.95 21.11
CA VAL A 331 15.98 -32.84 21.90
C VAL A 331 17.23 -33.04 21.04
N GLY A 332 17.06 -33.25 19.74
CA GLY A 332 18.17 -33.39 18.82
C GLY A 332 17.70 -33.90 17.46
N SER A 333 18.40 -33.52 16.40
CA SER A 333 18.05 -33.94 15.04
C SER A 333 19.27 -33.96 14.14
N ARG A 334 19.11 -34.64 13.01
CA ARG A 334 20.11 -34.69 11.94
C ARG A 334 19.45 -34.88 10.58
N GLN A 335 19.92 -34.10 9.60
CA GLN A 335 19.67 -34.37 8.19
C GLN A 335 20.36 -35.68 7.77
N TRP A 336 19.63 -36.55 7.09
CA TRP A 336 20.02 -37.92 6.76
C TRP A 336 20.92 -38.01 5.51
N ASP A 337 21.88 -37.12 5.39
CA ASP A 337 22.89 -37.18 4.33
C ASP A 337 24.04 -38.12 4.75
N THR A 338 23.89 -39.40 4.41
CA THR A 338 24.89 -40.44 4.68
C THR A 338 26.26 -40.16 4.05
N SER A 339 26.35 -39.29 3.02
CA SER A 339 27.62 -38.89 2.42
C SER A 339 28.46 -37.98 3.33
N LEU A 340 27.80 -37.25 4.23
CA LEU A 340 28.41 -36.39 5.23
C LEU A 340 28.65 -37.13 6.56
N CYS A 341 28.18 -38.36 6.66
CA CYS A 341 28.30 -39.21 7.85
C CYS A 341 29.55 -40.11 7.81
N ASN A 342 30.02 -40.54 8.98
CA ASN A 342 31.30 -41.25 9.15
C ASN A 342 31.26 -42.67 8.57
N ASN A 343 31.60 -42.81 7.27
CA ASN A 343 31.45 -44.04 6.47
C ASN A 343 29.99 -44.48 6.27
N GLY A 344 29.07 -43.52 6.12
CA GLY A 344 27.66 -43.81 5.83
C GLY A 344 26.79 -44.08 7.05
N ILE A 345 27.34 -44.04 8.27
CA ILE A 345 26.59 -44.21 9.53
C ILE A 345 26.39 -42.84 10.17
N CYS A 346 25.14 -42.39 10.22
CA CYS A 346 24.78 -41.12 10.81
C CYS A 346 24.47 -41.28 12.31
N ASP A 347 24.91 -40.32 13.12
CA ASP A 347 24.51 -40.20 14.51
C ASP A 347 23.39 -39.18 14.68
N VAL A 348 22.37 -39.51 15.46
CA VAL A 348 21.36 -38.54 15.90
C VAL A 348 21.78 -38.06 17.29
N PRO A 349 22.11 -36.76 17.47
CA PRO A 349 22.40 -36.24 18.79
C PRO A 349 21.12 -36.23 19.63
N ALA A 350 21.27 -36.37 20.94
CA ALA A 350 20.18 -36.13 21.88
C ALA A 350 20.72 -35.33 23.07
N MET A 351 20.07 -34.21 23.35
CA MET A 351 20.45 -33.27 24.40
C MET A 351 19.76 -33.63 25.71
N GLY A 352 20.48 -33.44 26.82
CA GLY A 352 19.93 -33.55 28.16
C GLY A 352 19.66 -32.19 28.80
N ASP A 353 18.83 -32.19 29.83
CA ASP A 353 18.57 -30.99 30.63
C ASP A 353 19.83 -30.61 31.45
N ASP A 354 20.46 -29.50 31.09
CA ASP A 354 21.67 -29.00 31.76
C ASP A 354 21.38 -27.93 32.82
N GLY A 355 20.10 -27.71 33.14
CA GLY A 355 19.62 -26.82 34.19
C GLY A 355 19.43 -25.36 33.77
N TYR A 356 19.53 -25.05 32.47
CA TYR A 356 19.16 -23.76 31.90
C TYR A 356 17.77 -23.81 31.25
N ASP A 357 17.08 -22.65 31.21
CA ASP A 357 15.71 -22.52 30.68
C ASP A 357 15.54 -23.09 29.25
N TYR A 358 16.55 -22.99 28.40
CA TYR A 358 16.48 -23.50 27.02
C TYR A 358 16.49 -25.04 26.91
N SER A 359 16.88 -25.71 28.00
CA SER A 359 16.98 -27.18 28.11
C SER A 359 15.89 -27.77 29.01
N GLU A 360 14.97 -26.94 29.52
CA GLU A 360 13.86 -27.40 30.33
C GLU A 360 13.01 -28.40 29.52
N GLY A 361 12.87 -29.62 30.03
CA GLY A 361 12.14 -30.71 29.36
C GLY A 361 13.02 -31.62 28.48
N TYR A 362 14.32 -31.35 28.38
CA TYR A 362 15.26 -32.26 27.72
C TYR A 362 15.49 -33.54 28.54
N LEU A 363 16.22 -34.51 27.98
CA LEU A 363 16.36 -35.84 28.58
C LEU A 363 17.09 -35.79 29.92
N LEU A 364 16.58 -36.52 30.91
CA LEU A 364 17.29 -36.82 32.15
C LEU A 364 17.98 -38.19 32.05
N PRO A 365 19.06 -38.43 32.82
CA PRO A 365 19.73 -39.74 32.81
C PRO A 365 18.75 -40.88 33.14
N GLY A 366 18.65 -41.85 32.22
CA GLY A 366 17.71 -42.97 32.31
C GLY A 366 16.47 -42.85 31.42
N ASP A 367 16.17 -41.67 30.89
CA ASP A 367 15.03 -41.47 29.98
C ASP A 367 15.25 -42.15 28.64
N LEU A 368 14.18 -42.62 28.01
CA LEU A 368 14.24 -43.25 26.69
C LEU A 368 13.82 -42.23 25.62
N PRO A 369 14.72 -41.80 24.73
CA PRO A 369 14.31 -40.98 23.60
C PRO A 369 13.42 -41.77 22.65
N SER A 370 12.43 -41.10 22.09
CA SER A 370 11.68 -41.55 20.92
C SER A 370 12.31 -40.95 19.66
N PHE A 371 12.07 -41.56 18.50
CA PHE A 371 12.58 -41.06 17.23
C PHE A 371 11.43 -40.73 16.29
N LYS A 372 11.59 -39.66 15.51
CA LYS A 372 10.70 -39.34 14.39
C LYS A 372 11.52 -39.13 13.14
N ILE A 373 10.92 -39.42 12.00
CA ILE A 373 11.48 -39.17 10.69
C ILE A 373 10.59 -38.14 9.98
N TYR A 374 11.22 -37.24 9.27
CA TYR A 374 10.57 -36.34 8.32
C TYR A 374 11.07 -36.70 6.92
N ASP A 375 10.14 -37.16 6.08
CA ASP A 375 10.39 -37.40 4.66
C ASP A 375 10.16 -36.09 3.91
N TYR A 376 11.25 -35.50 3.40
CA TYR A 376 11.18 -34.20 2.72
C TYR A 376 10.43 -34.30 1.39
N SER A 377 10.53 -35.44 0.71
CA SER A 377 9.94 -35.64 -0.61
C SER A 377 8.42 -35.75 -0.58
N GLU A 378 7.88 -36.28 0.53
CA GLU A 378 6.44 -36.43 0.77
C GLU A 378 5.86 -35.35 1.69
N GLY A 379 6.71 -34.63 2.43
CA GLY A 379 6.31 -33.60 3.40
C GLY A 379 5.68 -34.17 4.67
N ASP A 380 5.91 -35.45 4.96
CA ASP A 380 5.24 -36.20 6.01
C ASP A 380 6.17 -36.52 7.19
N TYR A 381 5.58 -36.52 8.39
CA TYR A 381 6.24 -36.91 9.64
C TYR A 381 5.70 -38.24 10.14
N PHE A 382 6.59 -39.11 10.62
CA PHE A 382 6.19 -40.38 11.21
C PHE A 382 7.10 -40.80 12.38
N ASP A 383 6.51 -41.51 13.33
CA ASP A 383 7.23 -42.09 14.46
C ASP A 383 8.06 -43.29 13.98
N ALA A 384 9.29 -43.36 14.47
CA ALA A 384 10.24 -44.42 14.18
C ALA A 384 10.72 -45.07 15.48
N TYR A 385 10.83 -46.39 15.47
CA TYR A 385 11.13 -47.20 16.65
C TYR A 385 12.48 -47.86 16.50
N PRO A 386 13.39 -47.70 17.47
CA PRO A 386 14.71 -48.31 17.37
C PRO A 386 14.64 -49.82 17.62
N SER A 387 15.46 -50.58 16.89
CA SER A 387 15.61 -52.03 17.07
C SER A 387 16.00 -52.40 18.50
N GLU A 388 16.67 -51.49 19.20
CA GLU A 388 17.04 -51.60 20.61
C GLU A 388 16.93 -50.22 21.28
N ASN A 389 16.29 -50.19 22.44
CA ASN A 389 16.10 -48.96 23.21
C ASN A 389 17.28 -48.76 24.16
N TYR A 390 17.92 -47.60 24.07
CA TYR A 390 19.02 -47.21 24.94
C TYR A 390 18.61 -46.00 25.79
N PRO A 391 18.71 -46.07 27.13
CA PRO A 391 18.44 -44.92 27.98
C PRO A 391 19.52 -43.87 27.84
N TYR A 392 19.10 -42.60 27.89
CA TYR A 392 19.98 -41.45 27.84
C TYR A 392 21.00 -41.46 28.98
N GLU A 393 22.26 -41.26 28.62
CA GLU A 393 23.38 -41.02 29.53
C GLU A 393 24.26 -39.93 28.93
N ASN A 394 24.66 -38.94 29.73
CA ASN A 394 25.55 -37.88 29.26
C ASN A 394 26.89 -38.44 28.75
N ALA A 395 27.35 -37.94 27.60
CA ALA A 395 28.47 -38.46 26.84
C ALA A 395 28.30 -39.93 26.39
N GLY A 396 27.07 -40.44 26.39
CA GLY A 396 26.71 -41.76 25.91
C GLY A 396 26.89 -41.89 24.40
N ILE A 397 27.34 -43.07 23.98
CA ILE A 397 27.46 -43.46 22.57
C ILE A 397 26.73 -44.79 22.42
N PHE A 398 25.64 -44.76 21.67
CA PHE A 398 24.76 -45.91 21.48
C PHE A 398 24.71 -46.30 20.01
N ASN A 399 24.55 -47.59 19.74
CA ASN A 399 24.47 -48.12 18.37
C ASN A 399 23.10 -48.77 18.19
N ILE A 400 22.32 -48.27 17.24
CA ILE A 400 21.00 -48.79 16.88
C ILE A 400 21.11 -49.38 15.48
N ASN A 401 20.85 -50.68 15.34
CA ASN A 401 20.98 -51.34 14.05
C ASN A 401 19.99 -50.78 13.01
N GLU A 402 18.74 -50.55 13.42
CA GLU A 402 17.70 -50.10 12.51
C GLU A 402 16.65 -49.25 13.25
N LEU A 403 16.14 -48.21 12.58
CA LEU A 403 14.86 -47.59 12.91
C LEU A 403 13.76 -48.23 12.06
N VAL A 404 12.80 -48.87 12.72
CA VAL A 404 11.66 -49.54 12.09
C VAL A 404 10.38 -48.75 12.30
N LEU A 405 9.43 -48.90 11.39
CA LEU A 405 8.10 -48.34 11.51
C LEU A 405 7.16 -49.34 12.18
N ASP A 406 6.44 -48.92 13.21
CA ASP A 406 5.40 -49.76 13.81
C ASP A 406 4.03 -49.42 13.19
N LEU A 407 3.54 -50.32 12.35
CA LEU A 407 2.16 -50.29 11.86
C LEU A 407 1.24 -50.92 12.92
N SER A 408 0.88 -50.14 13.95
CA SER A 408 -0.14 -50.57 14.90
C SER A 408 -1.54 -50.40 14.29
N TYR A 409 -2.13 -51.49 13.77
CA TYR A 409 -3.54 -51.52 13.38
C TYR A 409 -4.34 -52.37 14.35
N SER A 410 -5.50 -51.86 14.78
CA SER A 410 -6.48 -52.64 15.55
C SER A 410 -7.60 -53.07 14.60
N ILE A 411 -7.82 -54.36 14.41
CA ILE A 411 -9.04 -54.87 13.78
C ILE A 411 -10.10 -55.04 14.88
N PRO A 412 -11.14 -54.19 14.93
CA PRO A 412 -12.27 -54.43 15.82
C PRO A 412 -13.06 -55.65 15.31
N LEU A 413 -12.89 -56.80 15.97
CA LEU A 413 -13.55 -58.07 15.61
C LEU A 413 -15.05 -58.12 15.97
N SER A 414 -15.67 -57.01 16.39
CA SER A 414 -17.00 -57.03 17.03
C SER A 414 -18.17 -56.64 16.13
N GLN A 415 -18.00 -56.37 14.84
CA GLN A 415 -19.12 -56.26 13.90
C GLN A 415 -18.82 -56.95 12.56
N TYR A 416 -19.18 -58.23 12.52
CA TYR A 416 -19.48 -59.06 11.34
C TYR A 416 -18.34 -59.63 10.47
N ASN A 417 -17.07 -59.47 10.82
CA ASN A 417 -15.99 -60.20 10.14
C ASN A 417 -15.59 -61.44 10.92
N ASN A 418 -16.19 -62.58 10.56
CA ASN A 418 -15.83 -63.88 11.09
C ASN A 418 -14.53 -64.32 10.38
N LEU A 419 -13.49 -64.66 11.15
CA LEU A 419 -12.39 -65.47 10.63
C LEU A 419 -12.97 -66.78 10.06
N MET A 420 -13.01 -66.92 8.74
CA MET A 420 -13.08 -68.23 8.13
C MET A 420 -11.77 -68.92 8.46
N SER A 421 -11.81 -69.92 9.35
CA SER A 421 -10.72 -70.88 9.48
C SER A 421 -10.50 -71.49 8.10
N PHE A 422 -9.38 -71.17 7.45
CA PHE A 422 -8.94 -71.90 6.28
C PHE A 422 -8.53 -73.30 6.77
N ASN A 423 -9.19 -74.36 6.29
CA ASN A 423 -8.73 -75.74 6.54
C ASN A 423 -7.44 -76.06 5.75
N VAL A 424 -6.95 -75.12 4.93
CA VAL A 424 -5.68 -75.17 4.21
C VAL A 424 -5.11 -73.75 4.18
N LEU A 425 -3.91 -73.55 4.72
CA LEU A 425 -3.21 -72.27 4.62
C LEU A 425 -2.91 -71.95 3.14
N PRO A 426 -3.01 -70.68 2.70
CA PRO A 426 -2.53 -70.30 1.37
C PRO A 426 -1.03 -70.64 1.27
N GLU A 427 -0.60 -71.12 0.10
CA GLU A 427 0.81 -71.45 -0.14
C GLU A 427 1.72 -70.21 -0.04
N ASP A 428 1.15 -69.02 -0.21
CA ASP A 428 1.81 -67.73 -0.09
C ASP A 428 1.23 -66.95 1.11
N VAL A 429 2.07 -66.81 2.15
CA VAL A 429 1.75 -66.12 3.42
C VAL A 429 2.33 -64.70 3.47
N THR A 430 2.74 -64.13 2.35
CA THR A 430 3.24 -62.75 2.32
C THR A 430 2.16 -61.75 2.73
N VAL A 431 2.59 -60.67 3.39
CA VAL A 431 1.69 -59.64 3.94
C VAL A 431 0.77 -59.06 2.87
N GLY A 432 1.28 -58.83 1.66
CA GLY A 432 0.49 -58.34 0.53
C GLY A 432 -0.66 -59.28 0.13
N ASN A 433 -0.45 -60.60 0.19
CA ASN A 433 -1.48 -61.58 -0.18
C ASN A 433 -2.58 -61.72 0.89
N VAL A 434 -2.23 -61.50 2.15
CA VAL A 434 -3.17 -61.54 3.28
C VAL A 434 -4.03 -60.27 3.37
N MET A 435 -3.53 -59.15 2.85
CA MET A 435 -4.15 -57.82 2.93
C MET A 435 -4.88 -57.36 1.65
N LEU A 436 -5.00 -58.21 0.63
CA LEU A 436 -5.76 -57.89 -0.59
C LEU A 436 -7.27 -57.76 -0.30
N ASP A 437 -7.90 -56.78 -0.96
CA ASP A 437 -9.33 -56.48 -0.82
C ASP A 437 -10.19 -57.71 -1.13
N ILE A 438 -11.07 -58.10 -0.20
CA ILE A 438 -11.88 -59.33 -0.28
C ILE A 438 -12.92 -59.27 -1.42
N GLN A 439 -13.10 -58.11 -2.07
CA GLN A 439 -14.16 -57.89 -3.05
C GLN A 439 -14.01 -58.64 -4.37
N GLU A 440 -12.79 -59.01 -4.82
CA GLU A 440 -12.63 -59.74 -6.09
C GLU A 440 -12.81 -61.26 -5.99
N ASN A 441 -12.97 -61.82 -4.78
CA ASN A 441 -13.14 -63.27 -4.57
C ASN A 441 -14.57 -63.71 -4.17
N ILE A 442 -15.57 -62.86 -4.38
CA ILE A 442 -16.98 -63.27 -4.28
C ILE A 442 -17.52 -63.54 -5.69
N VAL A 443 -17.46 -64.81 -6.11
CA VAL A 443 -18.25 -65.36 -7.24
C VAL A 443 -19.53 -65.99 -6.71
#